data_AF-A0A7Y9WJZ5-F1
#
_entry.id   AF-A0A7Y9WJZ5-F1
#
_cell.length_a   1.000
_cell.length_b   1.000
_cell.length_c   1.000
_cell.angle_alpha   90.00
_cell.angle_beta   90.00
_cell.angle_gamma   90.00
#
_symmetry.space_group_name_H-M   'P 1'
#
loop_
_entity.id
_entity.type
_entity.pdbx_description
1 polymer ?
#
loop_
_entity_poly.entity_id
_entity_poly.type
_entity_poly.pdbx_seq_one_letter_code
_entity_poly.pdbx_strand_id
1 'polypeptide(L)'
;MREKNRRYHTGLTDEELWTRYDACEDLSGQLAEYASGKMSASDLSLDDALERVEKGLKAKVGAGQWDFSRGEMAWLMQRTRELLLAASNGGGVHHDR
;
A
#
# COMPACT_ATOMS: atom_id res chain seq x y z
N MET A 1 13.12 -31.36 22.87
CA MET A 1 14.12 -30.26 22.78
C MET A 1 14.93 -30.40 21.51
N ARG A 2 15.00 -29.34 20.69
CA ARG A 2 16.23 -28.92 20.00
C ARG A 2 16.08 -27.45 19.61
N GLU A 3 16.75 -26.61 20.37
CA GLU A 3 17.06 -25.24 19.98
C GLU A 3 18.07 -25.27 18.82
N LYS A 4 17.84 -24.44 17.80
CA LYS A 4 18.87 -23.99 16.86
C LYS A 4 18.71 -22.49 16.65
N ASN A 5 19.43 -21.75 17.48
CA ASN A 5 19.81 -20.37 17.25
C ASN A 5 20.65 -20.28 15.97
N ARG A 6 20.11 -19.74 14.86
CA ARG A 6 20.92 -19.03 13.84
C ARG A 6 20.05 -18.31 12.80
N ARG A 7 19.88 -17.01 13.02
CA ARG A 7 19.90 -15.91 12.04
C ARG A 7 19.94 -16.35 10.55
N TYR A 8 18.79 -16.46 9.89
CA TYR A 8 18.71 -16.42 8.43
C TYR A 8 18.45 -14.98 8.00
N HIS A 9 19.53 -14.25 7.71
CA HIS A 9 19.49 -13.12 6.77
C HIS A 9 19.83 -13.72 5.40
N THR A 10 18.82 -14.12 4.66
CA THR A 10 18.93 -14.41 3.22
C THR A 10 17.68 -13.80 2.62
N GLY A 11 17.86 -12.83 1.72
CA GLY A 11 16.75 -12.12 1.08
C GLY A 11 15.71 -13.10 0.56
N LEU A 12 14.44 -12.75 0.78
CA LEU A 12 13.27 -13.44 0.23
C LEU A 12 13.59 -13.92 -1.19
N THR A 13 13.37 -15.21 -1.46
CA THR A 13 13.50 -15.74 -2.82
C THR A 13 12.56 -14.98 -3.76
N ASP A 14 12.88 -14.89 -5.05
CA ASP A 14 12.13 -14.07 -6.03
C ASP A 14 10.61 -14.38 -6.02
N GLU A 15 10.24 -15.65 -5.75
CA GLU A 15 8.85 -16.11 -5.59
C GLU A 15 8.18 -15.63 -4.29
N GLU A 16 8.90 -15.59 -3.18
CA GLU A 16 8.41 -15.01 -1.92
C GLU A 16 8.33 -13.47 -1.99
N LEU A 17 9.23 -12.86 -2.77
CA LEU A 17 9.20 -11.44 -3.09
C LEU A 17 7.95 -11.12 -3.94
N TRP A 18 7.67 -11.92 -4.97
CA TRP A 18 6.50 -11.80 -5.83
C TRP A 18 5.18 -11.94 -5.05
N THR A 19 5.09 -12.94 -4.17
CA THR A 19 3.89 -13.15 -3.33
C THR A 19 3.66 -11.98 -2.37
N ARG A 20 4.74 -11.37 -1.87
CA ARG A 20 4.65 -10.19 -1.02
C ARG A 20 4.25 -8.94 -1.82
N TYR A 21 4.70 -8.81 -3.06
CA TYR A 21 4.30 -7.71 -3.95
C TYR A 21 2.84 -7.80 -4.39
N ASP A 22 2.31 -9.01 -4.64
CA ASP A 22 0.88 -9.23 -4.92
C ASP A 22 0.00 -8.78 -3.74
N ALA A 23 0.36 -9.18 -2.51
CA ALA A 23 -0.31 -8.70 -1.30
C ALA A 23 -0.17 -7.17 -1.11
N CYS A 24 0.96 -6.58 -1.51
CA CYS A 24 1.14 -5.13 -1.48
C CYS A 24 0.29 -4.43 -2.56
N GLU A 25 0.07 -5.05 -3.72
CA GLU A 25 -0.78 -4.50 -4.78
C GLU A 25 -2.26 -4.48 -4.34
N ASP A 26 -2.77 -5.58 -3.80
CA ASP A 26 -4.14 -5.65 -3.25
C ASP A 26 -4.33 -4.62 -2.12
N LEU A 27 -3.35 -4.52 -1.22
CA LEU A 27 -3.39 -3.53 -0.15
C LEU A 27 -3.36 -2.09 -0.70
N SER A 28 -2.61 -1.82 -1.76
CA SER A 28 -2.61 -0.51 -2.42
C SER A 28 -3.98 -0.14 -2.98
N GLY A 29 -4.69 -1.14 -3.53
CA GLY A 29 -6.08 -1.01 -3.98
C GLY A 29 -7.01 -0.60 -2.84
N GLN A 30 -6.98 -1.35 -1.73
CA GLN A 30 -7.79 -1.06 -0.55
C GLN A 30 -7.50 0.33 0.04
N LEU A 31 -6.23 0.73 0.08
CA LEU A 31 -5.84 2.06 0.55
C LEU A 31 -6.33 3.17 -0.39
N ALA A 32 -6.33 2.95 -1.70
CA ALA A 32 -6.85 3.88 -2.68
C ALA A 32 -8.38 4.02 -2.57
N GLU A 33 -9.12 2.91 -2.40
CA GLU A 33 -10.57 2.96 -2.16
C GLU A 33 -10.91 3.70 -0.86
N TYR A 34 -10.18 3.41 0.22
CA TYR A 34 -10.33 4.11 1.49
C TYR A 34 -10.06 5.62 1.34
N ALA A 35 -8.96 5.99 0.66
CA ALA A 35 -8.61 7.38 0.42
C ALA A 35 -9.65 8.09 -0.45
N SER A 36 -10.10 7.47 -1.55
CA SER A 36 -11.15 7.99 -2.43
C SER A 36 -12.47 8.22 -1.68
N GLY A 37 -12.86 7.25 -0.84
CA GLY A 37 -14.03 7.39 0.03
C GLY A 37 -13.90 8.54 1.02
N LYS A 38 -12.70 8.78 1.56
CA LYS A 38 -12.42 9.94 2.42
C LYS A 38 -12.41 11.26 1.66
N MET A 39 -11.87 11.29 0.44
CA MET A 39 -11.90 12.47 -0.44
C MET A 39 -13.35 12.87 -0.74
N SER A 40 -14.19 11.88 -1.11
CA SER A 40 -15.60 12.09 -1.43
C SER A 40 -16.45 12.48 -0.21
N ALA A 41 -16.15 11.93 0.96
CA ALA A 41 -16.93 12.16 2.18
C ALA A 41 -16.53 13.44 2.94
N SER A 42 -15.35 14.01 2.67
CA SER A 42 -14.80 15.11 3.47
C SER A 42 -14.18 16.23 2.63
N ASP A 43 -14.44 16.26 1.32
CA ASP A 43 -13.88 17.23 0.36
C ASP A 43 -12.35 17.41 0.51
N LEU A 44 -11.66 16.31 0.79
CA LEU A 44 -10.22 16.32 1.02
C LEU A 44 -9.46 16.32 -0.29
N SER A 45 -8.36 17.07 -0.33
CA SER A 45 -7.43 17.02 -1.45
C SER A 45 -6.75 15.64 -1.54
N LEU A 46 -6.18 15.33 -2.71
CA LEU A 46 -5.42 14.10 -2.92
C LEU A 46 -4.25 13.98 -1.90
N ASP A 47 -3.52 15.06 -1.68
CA ASP A 47 -2.43 15.11 -0.71
C ASP A 47 -2.93 14.90 0.73
N ASP A 48 -4.06 15.49 1.11
CA ASP A 48 -4.67 15.29 2.43
C ASP A 48 -5.13 13.84 2.68
N ALA A 49 -5.61 13.18 1.63
CA ALA A 49 -6.03 11.79 1.70
C ALA A 49 -4.82 10.86 1.78
N LEU A 50 -3.77 11.12 0.99
CA LEU A 50 -2.50 10.39 1.05
C LEU A 50 -1.81 10.57 2.39
N GLU A 51 -1.80 11.77 2.97
CA GLU A 51 -1.22 12.00 4.30
C GLU A 51 -1.93 11.17 5.38
N ARG A 52 -3.26 11.05 5.30
CA ARG A 52 -4.05 10.21 6.21
C ARG A 52 -3.72 8.72 6.06
N VAL A 53 -3.58 8.25 4.81
CA VAL A 53 -3.15 6.88 4.53
C VAL A 53 -1.75 6.64 5.09
N GLU A 54 -0.81 7.54 4.84
CA GLU A 54 0.58 7.43 5.31
C GLU A 54 0.65 7.41 6.84
N LYS A 55 -0.09 8.30 7.52
CA LYS A 55 -0.21 8.32 8.98
C LYS A 55 -0.77 7.02 9.53
N GLY A 56 -1.82 6.48 8.90
CA GLY A 56 -2.41 5.19 9.27
C GLY A 56 -1.43 4.03 9.09
N LEU A 57 -0.68 4.03 7.99
CA LEU A 57 0.34 3.03 7.68
C LEU A 57 1.47 3.07 8.73
N LYS A 58 2.04 4.25 8.98
CA LYS A 58 3.07 4.46 10.01
C LYS A 58 2.59 4.07 11.40
N ALA A 59 1.34 4.37 11.75
CA ALA A 59 0.78 3.99 13.05
C ALA A 59 0.65 2.48 13.22
N LYS A 60 0.18 1.77 12.19
CA LYS A 60 0.07 0.29 12.22
C LYS A 60 1.43 -0.40 12.26
N VAL A 61 2.39 0.11 11.50
CA VAL A 61 3.78 -0.38 11.51
C VAL A 61 4.45 -0.09 12.85
N GLY A 62 4.31 1.13 13.39
CA GLY A 62 4.84 1.51 14.70
C GLY A 62 4.23 0.74 15.87
N ALA A 63 2.98 0.31 15.74
CA ALA A 63 2.31 -0.57 16.70
C ALA A 63 2.71 -2.06 16.55
N GLY A 64 3.57 -2.40 15.57
CA GLY A 64 3.97 -3.78 15.28
C GLY A 64 2.84 -4.65 14.72
N GLN A 65 1.73 -4.05 14.28
CA GLN A 65 0.63 -4.79 13.67
C GLN A 65 0.98 -5.21 12.25
N TRP A 66 1.70 -4.35 11.52
CA TRP A 66 2.13 -4.58 10.14
C TRP A 66 3.67 -4.57 10.06
N ASP A 67 4.24 -5.60 9.46
CA ASP A 67 5.68 -5.75 9.27
C ASP A 67 6.09 -5.26 7.88
N PHE A 68 6.09 -3.92 7.71
CA PHE A 68 6.55 -3.26 6.49
C PHE A 68 7.84 -2.48 6.74
N SER A 69 8.79 -2.67 5.83
CA SER A 69 9.99 -1.84 5.73
C SER A 69 9.67 -0.44 5.20
N ARG A 70 10.60 0.50 5.39
CA ARG A 70 10.49 1.84 4.80
C ARG A 70 10.34 1.82 3.27
N GLY A 71 10.97 0.85 2.60
CA GLY A 71 10.88 0.70 1.15
C GLY A 71 9.50 0.24 0.69
N GLU A 72 8.93 -0.76 1.38
CA GLU A 72 7.57 -1.24 1.09
C GLU A 72 6.52 -0.15 1.36
N MET A 73 6.67 0.62 2.44
CA MET A 73 5.79 1.75 2.70
C MET A 73 5.86 2.83 1.62
N ALA A 74 7.07 3.17 1.16
CA ALA A 74 7.24 4.15 0.08
C ALA A 74 6.62 3.66 -1.24
N TRP A 75 6.78 2.36 -1.55
CA TRP A 75 6.18 1.74 -2.72
C TRP A 75 4.63 1.72 -2.62
N LEU A 76 4.08 1.32 -1.47
CA LEU A 76 2.62 1.32 -1.21
C LEU A 76 2.02 2.72 -1.40
N MET A 77 2.68 3.74 -0.85
CA MET A 77 2.22 5.14 -0.99
C MET A 77 2.26 5.63 -2.43
N GLN A 78 3.33 5.32 -3.16
CA GLN A 78 3.46 5.66 -4.57
C GLN A 78 2.36 4.98 -5.40
N ARG A 79 2.12 3.69 -5.17
CA ARG A 79 1.10 2.91 -5.88
C ARG A 79 -0.32 3.41 -5.57
N THR A 80 -0.61 3.70 -4.31
CA THR A 80 -1.88 4.30 -3.87
C THR A 80 -2.14 5.63 -4.58
N ARG A 81 -1.12 6.48 -4.70
CA ARG A 81 -1.22 7.75 -5.44
C ARG A 81 -1.52 7.52 -6.92
N GLU A 82 -0.85 6.58 -7.58
CA GLU A 82 -1.12 6.25 -8.97
C GLU A 82 -2.55 5.78 -9.18
N LEU A 83 -3.07 4.92 -8.31
CA LEU A 83 -4.44 4.42 -8.37
C LEU A 83 -5.47 5.55 -8.17
N LEU A 84 -5.23 6.46 -7.23
CA LEU A 84 -6.10 7.62 -7.02
C LEU A 84 -6.07 8.58 -8.22
N LEU A 85 -4.89 8.84 -8.79
CA LEU A 85 -4.75 9.64 -10.00
C LEU A 85 -5.45 8.98 -11.19
N ALA A 86 -5.31 7.66 -11.35
CA ALA A 86 -5.99 6.88 -12.37
C ALA A 86 -7.51 6.88 -12.17
N ALA A 87 -8.00 6.83 -10.94
CA ALA A 87 -9.43 6.95 -10.64
C ALA A 87 -9.96 8.35 -10.96
N SER A 88 -9.19 9.41 -10.68
CA SER A 88 -9.56 10.79 -11.04
C SER A 88 -9.50 11.06 -12.55
N ASN A 89 -8.56 10.43 -13.26
CA ASN A 89 -8.44 10.54 -14.73
C ASN A 89 -9.33 9.52 -15.47
N GLY A 90 -9.85 8.50 -14.78
CA GLY A 90 -10.66 7.41 -15.30
C GLY A 90 -12.12 7.77 -15.58
N GLY A 91 -12.49 9.05 -15.46
CA GLY A 91 -13.79 9.58 -15.90
C GLY A 91 -13.97 9.62 -17.43
N GLY A 92 -13.10 9.00 -18.22
CA GLY A 92 -13.25 8.99 -19.66
C GLY A 92 -12.28 8.10 -20.41
N VAL A 93 -12.39 6.77 -20.28
CA VAL A 93 -12.06 5.87 -21.40
C VAL A 93 -13.02 4.68 -21.37
N HIS A 94 -14.24 4.91 -21.88
CA HIS A 94 -15.00 3.85 -22.54
C HIS A 94 -14.35 3.62 -23.90
N HIS A 95 -13.44 2.64 -23.96
CA HIS A 95 -12.97 1.99 -25.18
C HIS A 95 -13.23 0.52 -24.86
N ASP A 96 -14.13 -0.22 -25.50
CA ASP A 96 -14.35 -0.39 -26.93
C ASP A 96 -15.67 -1.20 -27.08
N ARG A 97 -16.51 -0.83 -28.05
CA ARG A 97 -17.00 -1.73 -29.11
C ARG A 97 -17.75 -0.97 -30.20
#